data_AF-A0A2V6LVK7-F1
#
_entry.id   AF-A0A2V6LVK7-F1
#
_cell.length_a   1.000
_cell.length_b   1.000
_cell.length_c   1.000
_cell.angle_alpha   90.00
_cell.angle_beta   90.00
_cell.angle_gamma   90.00
#
_symmetry.space_group_name_H-M   'P 1'
#
loop_
_entity.id
_entity.type
_entity.pdbx_description
1 polymer ?
#
loop_
_entity_poly.entity_id
_entity_poly.type
_entity_poly.pdbx_seq_one_letter_code
_entity_poly.pdbx_strand_id
1 'polypeptide(L)'
;GHTYGADGIWQVNTEEAPFGPSPHGRSWGGPPWNEAAQLPGSRHLGLAKKFLERFEWWRLEPNPEWVDPHWTKEDYQLPYAAGLPGKLRIVFLPPMWEPPTIKSLESGVSYRAYFFDPRTGKEHAIGDVAARLDGSWKSPITPTFEQWILVLEKKT
;
A
#
# COMPACT_ATOMS: atom_id res chain seq x y z
N GLY A 1 3.60 -10.86 -6.79
CA GLY A 1 2.88 -10.09 -7.82
C GLY A 1 1.45 -9.87 -7.41
N HIS A 2 0.64 -9.18 -8.21
CA HIS A 2 -0.79 -8.97 -7.95
C HIS A 2 -1.57 -9.03 -9.28
N THR A 3 -2.78 -9.57 -9.23
CA THR A 3 -3.70 -9.62 -10.38
C THR A 3 -4.89 -8.74 -10.07
N TYR A 4 -5.19 -7.79 -10.96
CA TYR A 4 -6.32 -6.89 -10.83
C TYR A 4 -7.52 -7.40 -11.64
N GLY A 5 -8.72 -7.15 -11.13
CA GLY A 5 -9.97 -7.40 -11.82
C GLY A 5 -10.96 -6.27 -11.62
N ALA A 6 -11.80 -6.04 -12.63
CA ALA A 6 -12.97 -5.17 -12.57
C ALA A 6 -14.15 -5.92 -13.19
N ASP A 7 -15.32 -5.85 -12.56
CA ASP A 7 -16.47 -6.72 -12.88
C ASP A 7 -16.87 -6.66 -14.36
N GLY A 8 -17.06 -5.45 -14.91
CA GLY A 8 -17.40 -5.28 -16.33
C GLY A 8 -16.36 -5.83 -17.32
N ILE A 9 -15.07 -5.86 -16.94
CA ILE A 9 -14.00 -6.45 -17.77
C ILE A 9 -14.04 -7.97 -17.66
N TRP A 10 -14.16 -8.50 -16.43
CA TRP A 10 -14.16 -9.93 -16.16
C TRP A 10 -15.32 -10.67 -16.83
N GLN A 11 -16.48 -10.02 -16.91
CA GLN A 11 -17.69 -10.55 -17.57
C GLN A 11 -17.79 -10.24 -19.07
N VAL A 12 -16.96 -9.31 -19.56
CA VAL A 12 -17.01 -8.80 -20.94
C VAL A 12 -18.39 -8.19 -21.27
N ASN A 13 -18.98 -7.47 -20.31
CA ASN A 13 -20.30 -6.85 -20.47
C ASN A 13 -20.32 -5.85 -21.62
N THR A 14 -21.32 -5.91 -22.49
CA THR A 14 -21.64 -4.79 -23.39
C THR A 14 -22.85 -4.03 -22.84
N GLU A 15 -23.12 -2.84 -23.37
CA GLU A 15 -24.29 -2.07 -22.96
C GLU A 15 -25.59 -2.82 -23.28
N GLU A 16 -25.63 -3.50 -24.43
CA GLU A 16 -26.81 -4.22 -24.90
C GLU A 16 -26.92 -5.66 -24.35
N ALA A 17 -25.80 -6.26 -23.97
CA ALA A 17 -25.74 -7.62 -23.44
C ALA A 17 -24.91 -7.66 -22.14
N PRO A 18 -25.51 -7.28 -21.00
CA PRO A 18 -24.92 -7.51 -19.69
C PRO A 18 -24.93 -9.00 -19.36
N PHE A 19 -23.91 -9.45 -18.62
CA PHE A 19 -23.82 -10.84 -18.19
C PHE A 19 -24.90 -11.15 -17.15
N GLY A 20 -25.59 -12.26 -17.39
CA GLY A 20 -26.73 -12.68 -16.60
C GLY A 20 -26.36 -13.23 -15.21
N PRO A 21 -27.34 -13.75 -14.48
CA PRO A 21 -27.11 -14.34 -13.17
C PRO A 21 -26.10 -15.49 -13.21
N SER A 22 -25.16 -15.49 -12.26
CA SER A 22 -24.32 -16.64 -11.93
C SER A 22 -25.18 -17.83 -11.44
N PRO A 23 -24.62 -19.06 -11.32
CA PRO A 23 -25.38 -20.26 -10.91
C PRO A 23 -26.21 -20.11 -9.61
N HIS A 24 -25.81 -19.19 -8.73
CA HIS A 24 -26.51 -18.88 -7.48
C HIS A 24 -27.65 -17.84 -7.65
N GLY A 25 -28.03 -17.50 -8.88
CA GLY A 25 -29.15 -16.60 -9.20
C GLY A 25 -28.86 -15.10 -9.08
N ARG A 26 -27.63 -14.70 -8.77
CA ARG A 26 -27.21 -13.29 -8.67
C ARG A 26 -26.32 -12.89 -9.84
N SER A 27 -26.52 -11.70 -10.40
CA SER A 27 -25.52 -11.04 -11.24
C SER A 27 -24.65 -10.14 -10.37
N TRP A 28 -23.36 -10.06 -10.67
CA TRP A 28 -22.46 -9.09 -10.02
C TRP A 28 -22.73 -7.65 -10.50
N GLY A 29 -23.38 -7.51 -11.66
CA GLY A 29 -23.72 -6.23 -12.27
C GLY A 29 -22.53 -5.61 -13.00
N GLY A 30 -22.27 -4.34 -12.70
CA GLY A 30 -21.14 -3.61 -13.26
C GLY A 30 -21.41 -2.91 -14.60
N PRO A 31 -20.62 -1.88 -14.93
CA PRO A 31 -20.76 -1.17 -16.20
C PRO A 31 -20.25 -2.04 -17.38
N PRO A 32 -20.54 -1.64 -18.63
CA PRO A 32 -19.92 -2.24 -19.81
C PRO A 32 -18.38 -2.27 -19.73
N TRP A 33 -17.75 -3.23 -20.40
CA TRP A 33 -16.31 -3.47 -20.30
C TRP A 33 -15.48 -2.25 -20.71
N ASN A 34 -15.95 -1.47 -21.68
CA ASN A 34 -15.29 -0.25 -22.17
C ASN A 34 -15.28 0.86 -21.12
N GLU A 35 -16.33 0.96 -20.30
CA GLU A 35 -16.36 1.85 -19.14
C GLU A 35 -15.54 1.29 -17.98
N ALA A 36 -15.70 -0.01 -17.69
CA ALA A 36 -14.94 -0.69 -16.63
C ALA A 36 -13.42 -0.58 -16.84
N ALA A 37 -12.96 -0.62 -18.10
CA ALA A 37 -11.56 -0.44 -18.48
C ALA A 37 -11.00 0.95 -18.14
N GLN A 38 -11.86 1.96 -17.97
CA GLN A 38 -11.47 3.32 -17.60
C GLN A 38 -11.55 3.56 -16.08
N LEU A 39 -11.96 2.57 -15.28
CA LEU A 39 -11.97 2.70 -13.83
C LEU A 39 -10.55 2.96 -13.28
N PRO A 40 -10.42 3.74 -12.20
CA PRO A 40 -9.12 4.19 -11.71
C PRO A 40 -8.21 3.06 -11.18
N GLY A 41 -8.76 1.87 -10.91
CA GLY A 41 -8.01 0.75 -10.33
C GLY A 41 -6.82 0.31 -11.19
N SER A 42 -6.97 0.19 -12.51
CA SER A 42 -5.87 -0.19 -13.41
C SER A 42 -4.73 0.85 -13.39
N ARG A 43 -5.08 2.14 -13.29
CA ARG A 43 -4.11 3.24 -13.15
C ARG A 43 -3.37 3.15 -11.82
N HIS A 44 -4.05 2.88 -10.71
CA HIS A 44 -3.42 2.68 -9.41
C HIS A 44 -2.44 1.50 -9.42
N LEU A 45 -2.77 0.41 -10.12
CA LEU A 45 -1.86 -0.72 -10.33
C LEU A 45 -0.61 -0.33 -11.10
N GLY A 46 -0.75 0.49 -12.14
CA GLY A 46 0.38 1.07 -12.87
C GLY A 46 1.29 1.91 -11.96
N LEU A 47 0.71 2.70 -11.04
CA LEU A 47 1.46 3.46 -10.04
C LEU A 47 2.18 2.54 -9.05
N ALA A 48 1.50 1.52 -8.53
CA ALA A 48 2.09 0.54 -7.61
C ALA A 48 3.27 -0.20 -8.23
N LYS A 49 3.15 -0.63 -9.49
CA LYS A 49 4.27 -1.24 -10.25
C LYS A 49 5.45 -0.28 -10.35
N LYS A 50 5.22 0.95 -10.83
CA LYS A 50 6.27 1.97 -10.96
C LYS A 50 6.95 2.28 -9.63
N PHE A 51 6.18 2.29 -8.54
CA PHE A 51 6.72 2.48 -7.20
C PHE A 51 7.64 1.32 -6.77
N LEU A 52 7.17 0.08 -6.89
CA LEU A 52 7.95 -1.09 -6.48
C LEU A 52 9.22 -1.29 -7.34
N GLU A 53 9.16 -0.97 -8.64
CA GLU A 53 10.31 -1.06 -9.56
C GLU A 53 11.46 -0.12 -9.21
N ARG A 54 11.29 0.81 -8.27
CA ARG A 54 12.37 1.64 -7.73
C ARG A 54 13.30 0.88 -6.79
N PHE A 55 12.87 -0.27 -6.29
CA PHE A 55 13.56 -1.05 -5.27
C PHE A 55 13.85 -2.47 -5.76
N GLU A 56 14.70 -3.19 -5.04
CA GLU A 56 14.87 -4.65 -5.18
C GLU A 56 13.65 -5.38 -4.61
N TRP A 57 12.44 -5.07 -5.08
CA TRP A 57 11.17 -5.50 -4.47
C TRP A 57 11.05 -7.03 -4.36
N TRP A 58 11.70 -7.77 -5.26
CA TRP A 58 11.76 -9.23 -5.27
C TRP A 58 12.54 -9.83 -4.09
N ARG A 59 13.24 -9.00 -3.30
CA ARG A 59 13.97 -9.40 -2.09
C ARG A 59 13.28 -8.97 -0.80
N LEU A 60 12.18 -8.21 -0.89
CA LEU A 60 11.51 -7.71 0.31
C LEU A 60 10.88 -8.86 1.08
N GLU A 61 11.16 -8.89 2.38
CA GLU A 61 10.55 -9.85 3.29
C GLU A 61 9.45 -9.17 4.12
N PRO A 62 8.33 -9.85 4.40
CA PRO A 62 7.34 -9.37 5.37
C PRO A 62 7.98 -9.24 6.76
N ASN A 63 7.77 -8.11 7.42
CA ASN A 63 8.23 -7.85 8.79
C ASN A 63 7.13 -7.10 9.58
N PRO A 64 5.98 -7.74 9.90
CA PRO A 64 4.86 -7.08 10.56
C PRO A 64 5.26 -6.37 11.86
N GLU A 65 6.20 -6.95 12.61
CA GLU A 65 6.70 -6.43 13.88
C GLU A 65 7.47 -5.10 13.77
N TRP A 66 7.79 -4.64 12.56
CA TRP A 66 8.41 -3.33 12.33
C TRP A 66 7.45 -2.15 12.51
N VAL A 67 6.15 -2.41 12.67
CA VAL A 67 5.14 -1.38 12.89
C VAL A 67 4.18 -1.78 14.01
N ASP A 68 3.79 -0.80 14.81
CA ASP A 68 2.87 -0.98 15.94
C ASP A 68 1.78 0.12 15.90
N PRO A 69 0.48 -0.24 15.75
CA PRO A 69 -0.02 -1.61 15.56
C PRO A 69 0.34 -2.19 14.18
N HIS A 70 0.23 -3.50 14.03
CA HIS A 70 0.31 -4.22 12.74
C HIS A 70 -0.84 -5.22 12.59
N TRP A 71 -1.11 -5.63 11.36
CA TRP A 71 -2.13 -6.62 11.04
C TRP A 71 -1.97 -7.92 11.82
N THR A 72 -3.10 -8.46 12.25
CA THR A 72 -3.18 -9.80 12.86
C THR A 72 -4.28 -10.60 12.16
N LYS A 73 -4.44 -11.87 12.54
CA LYS A 73 -5.55 -12.69 12.01
C LYS A 73 -6.92 -12.21 12.47
N GLU A 74 -6.94 -11.47 13.58
CA GLU A 74 -8.12 -10.87 14.19
C GLU A 74 -8.44 -9.51 13.56
N ASP A 75 -7.42 -8.78 13.08
CA ASP A 75 -7.61 -7.48 12.43
C ASP A 75 -6.65 -7.26 11.24
N TYR A 76 -7.17 -7.53 10.04
CA TYR A 76 -6.48 -7.28 8.77
C TYR A 76 -6.51 -5.82 8.32
N GLN A 77 -7.21 -4.94 9.05
CA GLN A 77 -7.31 -3.51 8.73
C GLN A 77 -6.19 -2.69 9.34
N LEU A 78 -5.23 -3.31 10.05
CA LEU A 78 -4.06 -2.65 10.62
C LEU A 78 -2.88 -2.58 9.62
N PRO A 79 -1.81 -1.81 9.93
CA PRO A 79 -0.66 -1.66 9.04
C PRO A 79 0.06 -2.96 8.65
N TYR A 80 0.67 -2.95 7.46
CA TYR A 80 1.54 -4.02 6.95
C TYR A 80 2.93 -3.47 6.67
N ALA A 81 3.97 -4.18 7.09
CA ALA A 81 5.35 -3.77 6.86
C ALA A 81 6.16 -4.86 6.14
N ALA A 82 7.00 -4.43 5.22
CA ALA A 82 7.98 -5.27 4.54
C ALA A 82 9.23 -4.44 4.21
N GLY A 83 10.36 -5.12 3.99
CA GLY A 83 11.58 -4.40 3.65
C GLY A 83 12.85 -5.23 3.69
N LEU A 84 13.96 -4.50 3.74
CA LEU A 84 15.33 -5.01 3.83
C LEU A 84 16.00 -4.31 5.04
N PRO A 85 16.43 -5.05 6.07
CA PRO A 85 17.05 -4.47 7.25
C PRO A 85 18.22 -3.54 6.89
N GLY A 86 18.28 -2.38 7.54
CA GLY A 86 19.34 -1.39 7.32
C GLY A 86 19.33 -0.74 5.94
N LYS A 87 18.29 -0.95 5.11
CA LYS A 87 18.21 -0.43 3.73
C LYS A 87 16.88 0.20 3.39
N LEU A 88 15.78 -0.49 3.63
CA LEU A 88 14.46 -0.07 3.15
C LEU A 88 13.37 -0.62 4.04
N ARG A 89 12.40 0.22 4.40
CA ARG A 89 11.12 -0.19 4.98
C ARG A 89 9.98 0.43 4.18
N ILE A 90 9.01 -0.39 3.83
CA ILE A 90 7.77 0.03 3.19
C ILE A 90 6.64 -0.42 4.10
N VAL A 91 5.83 0.55 4.54
CA VAL A 91 4.72 0.31 5.47
C VAL A 91 3.43 0.80 4.83
N PHE A 92 2.50 -0.11 4.56
CA PHE A 92 1.15 0.25 4.15
C PHE A 92 0.35 0.69 5.37
N LEU A 93 -0.23 1.90 5.29
CA LEU A 93 -1.01 2.52 6.33
C LEU A 93 -2.48 2.62 5.92
N PRO A 94 -3.40 1.95 6.64
CA PRO A 94 -4.83 2.17 6.53
C PRO A 94 -5.19 3.59 7.05
N PRO A 95 -6.41 4.10 6.77
CA PRO A 95 -6.90 5.29 7.43
C PRO A 95 -6.93 5.08 8.95
N MET A 96 -6.20 5.89 9.70
CA MET A 96 -6.04 5.72 11.14
C MET A 96 -5.96 7.08 11.84
N TRP A 97 -6.54 7.16 13.05
CA TRP A 97 -6.53 8.38 13.86
C TRP A 97 -5.17 8.61 14.51
N GLU A 98 -4.59 7.55 15.07
CA GLU A 98 -3.29 7.59 15.71
C GLU A 98 -2.22 7.08 14.75
N PRO A 99 -1.14 7.83 14.50
CA PRO A 99 -0.04 7.35 13.68
C PRO A 99 0.60 6.10 14.27
N PRO A 100 1.15 5.18 13.48
CA PRO A 100 1.82 4.02 14.03
C PRO A 100 3.21 4.39 14.57
N THR A 101 3.75 3.49 15.39
CA THR A 101 5.15 3.53 15.81
C THR A 101 5.94 2.55 14.96
N ILE A 102 7.00 3.02 14.32
CA ILE A 102 7.99 2.15 13.68
C ILE A 102 8.91 1.61 14.77
N LYS A 103 9.14 0.30 14.73
CA LYS A 103 9.89 -0.46 15.73
C LYS A 103 11.18 -1.03 15.15
N SER A 104 12.12 -1.38 16.02
CA SER A 104 13.34 -2.11 15.63
C SER A 104 14.20 -1.41 14.58
N LEU A 105 14.18 -0.06 14.50
CA LEU A 105 15.09 0.69 13.65
C LEU A 105 16.54 0.48 14.10
N GLU A 106 17.40 0.25 13.11
CA GLU A 106 18.80 -0.10 13.29
C GLU A 106 19.58 1.08 13.87
N SER A 107 20.30 0.84 14.97
CA SER A 107 21.14 1.86 15.60
C SER A 107 22.23 2.34 14.65
N GLY A 108 22.49 3.65 14.63
CA GLY A 108 23.48 4.27 13.76
C GLY A 108 23.10 4.38 12.29
N VAL A 109 21.87 3.99 11.91
CA VAL A 109 21.35 4.17 10.55
C VAL A 109 20.43 5.39 10.49
N SER A 110 20.67 6.26 9.52
CA SER A 110 19.76 7.35 9.17
C SER A 110 18.98 6.97 7.91
N TYR A 111 17.68 7.26 7.92
CA TYR A 111 16.75 7.01 6.84
C TYR A 111 16.16 8.32 6.34
N ARG A 112 15.98 8.44 5.03
CA ARG A 112 15.08 9.43 4.44
C ARG A 112 13.66 8.87 4.50
N ALA A 113 12.75 9.60 5.14
CA ALA A 113 11.35 9.22 5.28
C ALA A 113 10.42 10.09 4.43
N TYR A 114 9.39 9.47 3.86
CA TYR A 114 8.32 10.15 3.13
C TYR A 114 7.05 9.28 3.09
N PHE A 115 5.89 9.94 2.91
CA PHE A 115 4.66 9.26 2.52
C PHE A 115 4.53 9.26 0.99
N PHE A 116 4.12 8.13 0.43
CA PHE A 116 3.73 7.97 -0.96
C PHE A 116 2.23 7.76 -1.04
N ASP A 117 1.57 8.54 -1.88
CA ASP A 117 0.14 8.39 -2.17
C ASP A 117 -0.07 7.34 -3.26
N PRO A 118 -0.61 6.15 -2.96
CA PRO A 118 -0.80 5.09 -3.96
C PRO A 118 -1.82 5.44 -5.05
N ARG A 119 -2.64 6.49 -4.85
CA ARG A 119 -3.70 6.90 -5.77
C ARG A 119 -3.21 7.91 -6.80
N THR A 120 -2.24 8.74 -6.41
CA THR A 120 -1.72 9.81 -7.27
C THR A 120 -0.26 9.62 -7.68
N GLY A 121 0.49 8.79 -6.95
CA GLY A 121 1.92 8.57 -7.13
C GLY A 121 2.79 9.69 -6.56
N LYS A 122 2.21 10.62 -5.80
CA LYS A 122 2.93 11.77 -5.22
C LYS A 122 3.63 11.37 -3.93
N GLU A 123 4.76 12.04 -3.67
CA GLU A 123 5.51 11.91 -2.42
C GLU A 123 5.33 13.15 -1.55
N HIS A 124 5.23 12.92 -0.25
CA HIS A 124 5.18 13.94 0.79
C HIS A 124 6.36 13.71 1.74
N ALA A 125 7.36 14.58 1.67
CA ALA A 125 8.56 14.46 2.47
C ALA A 125 8.24 14.58 3.97
N ILE A 126 8.83 13.69 4.77
CA ILE A 126 8.85 13.78 6.23
C ILE A 126 10.21 14.35 6.68
N GLY A 127 11.29 13.88 6.06
CA GLY A 127 12.66 14.30 6.35
C GLY A 127 13.53 13.12 6.80
N ASP A 128 14.69 13.44 7.37
CA ASP A 128 15.60 12.43 7.88
C ASP A 128 15.15 11.91 9.25
N VAL A 129 15.19 10.60 9.42
CA VAL A 129 14.80 9.91 10.65
C VAL A 129 15.92 8.98 11.10
N ALA A 130 16.07 8.86 12.41
CA ALA A 130 17.00 7.92 13.04
C ALA A 130 16.28 7.25 14.22
N ALA A 131 16.72 6.04 14.57
CA ALA A 131 16.21 5.32 15.71
C ALA A 131 16.38 6.14 17.01
N ARG A 132 15.37 6.12 17.88
CA ARG A 132 15.58 6.42 19.30
C ARG A 132 16.40 5.32 19.96
N LEU A 133 16.82 5.53 21.21
CA LEU A 133 17.62 4.55 21.98
C LEU A 133 16.94 3.17 22.08
N ASP A 134 15.61 3.11 22.05
CA ASP A 134 14.81 1.89 22.11
C ASP A 134 14.50 1.30 20.71
N GLY A 135 15.11 1.82 19.64
CA GLY A 135 14.84 1.40 18.28
C GLY A 135 13.51 1.88 17.72
N SER A 136 12.79 2.76 18.42
CA SER A 136 11.47 3.24 18.00
C SER A 136 11.52 4.59 17.30
N TRP A 137 10.53 4.84 16.45
CA TRP A 137 10.24 6.15 15.90
C TRP A 137 8.74 6.29 15.64
N LYS A 138 8.12 7.36 16.16
CA LYS A 138 6.69 7.63 15.95
C LYS A 138 6.51 8.33 14.60
N SER A 139 5.71 7.73 13.72
CA SER A 139 5.35 8.37 12.45
C SER A 139 4.58 9.67 12.70
N PRO A 140 4.72 10.71 11.86
CA PRO A 140 3.79 11.83 11.86
C PRO A 140 2.40 11.39 11.39
N ILE A 141 1.42 12.27 11.57
CA ILE A 141 0.07 12.12 11.02
C ILE A 141 0.13 12.13 9.49
N THR A 142 -0.66 11.24 8.86
CA THR A 142 -0.76 11.19 7.40
C THR A 142 -1.38 12.48 6.84
N PRO A 143 -1.05 12.88 5.61
CA PRO A 143 -1.56 14.14 5.05
C PRO A 143 -3.09 14.25 5.01
N THR A 144 -3.78 13.11 4.85
CA THR A 144 -5.24 12.99 4.84
C THR A 144 -5.68 11.69 5.53
N PHE A 145 -6.96 11.60 5.88
CA PHE A 145 -7.59 10.40 6.44
C PHE A 145 -7.89 9.34 5.36
N GLU A 146 -6.83 8.86 4.71
CA GLU A 146 -6.89 7.95 3.57
C GLU A 146 -5.75 6.91 3.68
N GLN A 147 -5.61 6.03 2.69
CA GLN A 147 -4.52 5.05 2.68
C GLN A 147 -3.23 5.67 2.17
N TRP A 148 -2.12 5.35 2.84
CA TRP A 148 -0.79 5.88 2.53
C TRP A 148 0.26 4.77 2.57
N ILE A 149 1.37 4.97 1.87
CA ILE A 149 2.56 4.13 2.03
C ILE A 149 3.63 4.98 2.70
N LEU A 150 4.08 4.59 3.88
CA LEU A 150 5.24 5.20 4.53
C LEU A 150 6.50 4.46 4.08
N VAL A 151 7.50 5.22 3.62
CA VAL A 151 8.77 4.68 3.15
C VAL A 151 9.91 5.24 3.99
N LEU A 152 10.81 4.37 4.45
CA LEU A 152 12.09 4.72 5.08
C LEU A 152 13.20 4.08 4.24
N GLU A 153 13.97 4.90 3.53
CA GLU A 153 15.09 4.46 2.69
C GLU A 153 16.40 4.91 3.33
N LYS A 154 17.38 4.01 3.48
CA LYS A 154 18.66 4.36 4.09
C LYS A 154 19.30 5.53 3.33
N LYS A 155 19.71 6.55 4.07
CA LYS A 155 20.43 7.69 3.53
C LYS A 155 21.84 7.23 3.13
N THR A 156 22.23 7.55 1.91
CA THR A 156 23.60 7.38 1.40
C THR A 156 24.54 8.47 1.91
#